data_AF-A0A6L8XUX8-F1
#
_entry.id   AF-A0A6L8XUX8-F1
#
_cell.length_a   1.000
_cell.length_b   1.000
_cell.length_c   1.000
_cell.angle_alpha   90.00
_cell.angle_beta   90.00
_cell.angle_gamma   90.00
#
_symmetry.space_group_name_H-M   'P 1'
#
loop_
_entity.id
_entity.type
_entity.pdbx_description
1 polymer ?
#
loop_
_entity_poly.entity_id
_entity_poly.type
_entity_poly.pdbx_seq_one_letter_code
_entity_poly.pdbx_strand_id
1 'polypeptide(L)'
;MKIKKERAAVPYSCLIDNIKVLLIFLVVFNHIIAFNLVKVDTVVRYVWYAITIFHMPAFVFISGYLSKKPQNVLKNFKNLLIPYVLGYTLTWYSQIWLGRSVDYEILRPTGSVMWYILALFIYRLTIEALGKIRFIVPLSILFALWAGTRPEFTTFLSSSRIVVFFPFFVAGYLWKSEYITAIRKFKGKWILVAISGVLLWAIPNYMIPNEMGIAIFRGNHGYQLCGLTDPQGVILRLLMYLVSFVVVYTMLALVPDIKLPLTYVGRHTMGIYFFHYPIMIIMNGLYILMLPAMNNVWVLLGVSLVFVLVLGSLPVDLLYTGVLNLIAFILIKKDKTVRDEGLEEEYDSEYDEYELLRRKKAIAELAATLDSESEQDGHVEKVNMDEDTPDHTSSDSHEGFSNVAGMELEIEEDNLDDIPDELIKGEEELSLEDLIQELEATTRTMDDNKEP
;
A
#
# COMPACT_ATOMS: atom_id res chain seq x y z
N MET A 1 30.49 10.88 27.06
CA MET A 1 30.02 10.51 25.71
C MET A 1 28.50 10.43 25.75
N LYS A 2 27.74 11.21 24.95
CA LYS A 2 26.26 11.13 24.97
C LYS A 2 25.81 10.00 24.05
N ILE A 3 25.18 8.97 24.60
CA ILE A 3 24.58 7.88 23.82
C ILE A 3 23.49 8.49 22.93
N LYS A 4 23.70 8.42 21.61
CA LYS A 4 22.78 8.91 20.61
C LYS A 4 21.60 7.94 20.54
N LYS A 5 20.57 8.18 21.36
CA LYS A 5 19.38 7.33 21.45
C LYS A 5 18.87 7.00 20.04
N GLU A 6 19.02 5.75 19.65
CA GLU A 6 18.61 5.28 18.34
C GLU A 6 17.11 5.48 18.21
N ARG A 7 16.69 6.01 17.06
CA ARG A 7 15.26 5.99 16.71
C ARG A 7 14.93 4.53 16.48
N ALA A 8 14.05 3.97 17.32
CA ALA A 8 13.59 2.59 17.15
C ALA A 8 13.22 2.34 15.68
N ALA A 9 13.73 1.26 15.12
CA ALA A 9 13.38 0.83 13.78
C ALA A 9 11.85 0.77 13.66
N VAL A 10 11.33 1.20 12.50
CA VAL A 10 9.88 1.13 12.26
C VAL A 10 9.60 -0.32 11.89
N PRO A 11 8.90 -1.12 12.72
CA PRO A 11 8.64 -2.51 12.41
C PRO A 11 7.86 -2.59 11.10
N TYR A 12 8.32 -3.45 10.19
CA TYR A 12 7.65 -3.73 8.93
C TYR A 12 6.21 -4.19 9.21
N SER A 13 5.25 -3.65 8.46
CA SER A 13 3.82 -3.95 8.62
C SER A 13 3.17 -4.04 7.25
N CYS A 14 2.45 -5.13 7.02
CA CYS A 14 1.71 -5.37 5.78
C CYS A 14 0.72 -4.23 5.51
N LEU A 15 0.24 -3.56 6.56
CA LEU A 15 -0.53 -2.32 6.49
C LEU A 15 0.05 -1.27 5.53
N ILE A 16 1.35 -0.97 5.60
CA ILE A 16 1.94 0.12 4.79
C ILE A 16 2.02 -0.27 3.32
N ASP A 17 2.33 -1.52 3.02
CA ASP A 17 2.30 -2.06 1.66
C ASP A 17 0.87 -2.14 1.12
N ASN A 18 -0.09 -2.62 1.92
CA ASN A 18 -1.52 -2.63 1.55
C ASN A 18 -2.06 -1.21 1.28
N ILE A 19 -1.60 -0.20 2.04
CA ILE A 19 -1.92 1.21 1.76
C ILE A 19 -1.23 1.68 0.46
N LYS A 20 0.04 1.34 0.22
CA LYS A 20 0.73 1.64 -1.06
C LYS A 20 0.00 1.04 -2.27
N VAL A 21 -0.45 -0.22 -2.17
CA VAL A 21 -1.26 -0.90 -3.21
C VAL A 21 -2.56 -0.16 -3.49
N LEU A 22 -3.35 0.14 -2.45
CA LEU A 22 -4.60 0.87 -2.58
C LEU A 22 -4.38 2.26 -3.22
N LEU A 23 -3.33 2.97 -2.82
CA LEU A 23 -3.03 4.30 -3.35
C LEU A 23 -2.48 4.28 -4.78
N ILE A 24 -1.63 3.32 -5.16
CA ILE A 24 -1.15 3.23 -6.56
C ILE A 24 -2.26 2.78 -7.51
N PHE A 25 -3.16 1.89 -7.06
CA PHE A 25 -4.37 1.56 -7.80
C PHE A 25 -5.27 2.79 -8.00
N LEU A 26 -5.49 3.59 -6.94
CA LEU A 26 -6.25 4.84 -7.05
C LEU A 26 -5.57 5.86 -7.99
N VAL A 27 -4.24 5.97 -8.00
CA VAL A 27 -3.51 6.80 -8.99
C VAL A 27 -3.79 6.30 -10.41
N VAL A 28 -3.62 5.00 -10.68
CA VAL A 28 -3.82 4.39 -12.01
C VAL A 28 -5.25 4.57 -12.50
N PHE A 29 -6.25 4.21 -11.68
CA PHE A 29 -7.66 4.35 -12.02
C PHE A 29 -8.06 5.82 -12.24
N ASN A 30 -7.60 6.74 -11.38
CA ASN A 30 -7.86 8.18 -11.49
C ASN A 30 -7.25 8.80 -12.76
N HIS A 31 -6.17 8.24 -13.30
CA HIS A 31 -5.63 8.63 -14.61
C HIS A 31 -6.39 8.01 -15.77
N ILE A 32 -6.72 6.71 -15.74
CA ILE A 32 -7.46 6.03 -16.81
C ILE A 32 -8.84 6.68 -17.04
N ILE A 33 -9.62 6.92 -15.99
CA ILE A 33 -10.96 7.54 -16.14
C ILE A 33 -10.88 9.00 -16.64
N ALA A 34 -9.76 9.70 -16.40
CA ALA A 34 -9.58 11.09 -16.79
C ALA A 34 -9.32 11.31 -18.30
N PHE A 35 -8.86 10.29 -19.03
CA PHE A 35 -8.67 10.39 -20.48
C PHE A 35 -10.01 10.57 -21.22
N ASN A 36 -11.02 9.81 -20.80
CA ASN A 36 -12.31 9.67 -21.50
C ASN A 36 -13.52 9.99 -20.59
N LEU A 37 -13.90 9.07 -19.68
CA LEU A 37 -15.24 9.05 -19.06
C LEU A 37 -15.55 10.23 -18.14
N VAL A 38 -14.56 10.88 -17.51
CA VAL A 38 -14.78 12.07 -16.67
C VAL A 38 -15.47 13.23 -17.41
N LYS A 39 -15.48 13.21 -18.76
CA LYS A 39 -16.18 14.17 -19.61
C LYS A 39 -17.59 13.73 -20.02
N VAL A 40 -17.94 12.45 -19.86
CA VAL A 40 -19.13 11.81 -20.43
C VAL A 40 -20.08 11.33 -19.33
N ASP A 41 -19.55 10.60 -18.34
CA ASP A 41 -20.30 10.03 -17.23
C ASP A 41 -20.17 10.94 -16.00
N THR A 42 -21.32 11.39 -15.47
CA THR A 42 -21.35 12.23 -14.28
C THR A 42 -20.95 11.45 -13.02
N VAL A 43 -21.38 10.20 -12.84
CA VAL A 43 -20.98 9.38 -11.68
C VAL A 43 -19.46 9.17 -11.67
N VAL A 44 -18.85 8.89 -12.82
CA VAL A 44 -17.39 8.79 -12.94
C VAL A 44 -16.70 10.12 -12.62
N ARG A 45 -17.27 11.26 -13.05
CA ARG A 45 -16.78 12.59 -12.67
C ARG A 45 -16.87 12.83 -11.15
N TYR A 46 -17.93 12.40 -10.48
CA TYR A 46 -18.05 12.44 -9.00
C TYR A 46 -16.97 11.60 -8.31
N VAL A 47 -16.77 10.35 -8.76
CA VAL A 47 -15.72 9.45 -8.24
C VAL A 47 -14.32 10.03 -8.46
N TRP A 48 -14.05 10.62 -9.63
CA TRP A 48 -12.77 11.25 -9.94
C TRP A 48 -12.47 12.48 -9.06
N TYR A 49 -13.47 13.32 -8.76
CA TYR A 49 -13.34 14.39 -7.78
C TYR A 49 -13.02 13.80 -6.39
N ALA A 50 -13.79 12.81 -5.93
CA ALA A 50 -13.60 12.16 -4.64
C ALA A 50 -12.18 11.58 -4.46
N ILE A 51 -11.68 10.82 -5.44
CA ILE A 51 -10.31 10.28 -5.41
C ILE A 51 -9.28 11.42 -5.45
N THR A 52 -9.48 12.42 -6.31
CA THR A 52 -8.55 13.55 -6.45
C THR A 52 -8.38 14.38 -5.17
N ILE A 53 -9.36 14.40 -4.26
CA ILE A 53 -9.26 15.09 -2.96
C ILE A 53 -8.19 14.46 -2.03
N PHE A 54 -7.99 13.13 -2.03
CA PHE A 54 -7.18 12.48 -0.98
C PHE A 54 -6.02 11.62 -1.47
N HIS A 55 -6.02 11.07 -2.70
CA HIS A 55 -5.03 10.04 -3.08
C HIS A 55 -3.58 10.57 -3.03
N MET A 56 -3.29 11.75 -3.59
CA MET A 56 -1.96 12.35 -3.51
C MET A 56 -1.58 12.80 -2.09
N PRO A 57 -2.42 13.53 -1.32
CA PRO A 57 -2.20 13.74 0.11
C PRO A 57 -1.83 12.49 0.90
N ALA A 58 -2.52 11.38 0.65
CA ALA A 58 -2.25 10.10 1.31
C ALA A 58 -0.91 9.49 0.88
N PHE A 59 -0.60 9.49 -0.42
CA PHE A 59 0.68 8.97 -0.94
C PHE A 59 1.87 9.78 -0.40
N VAL A 60 1.72 11.11 -0.37
CA VAL A 60 2.69 12.05 0.20
C VAL A 60 2.85 11.84 1.71
N PHE A 61 1.77 11.60 2.46
CA PHE A 61 1.81 11.30 3.89
C PHE A 61 2.56 9.99 4.19
N ILE A 62 2.23 8.91 3.49
CA ILE A 62 2.89 7.60 3.65
C ILE A 62 4.38 7.69 3.29
N SER A 63 4.72 8.43 2.24
CA SER A 63 6.12 8.64 1.84
C SER A 63 6.87 9.54 2.83
N GLY A 64 6.19 10.45 3.52
CA GLY A 64 6.70 11.13 4.71
C GLY A 64 6.98 10.16 5.86
N TYR A 65 6.03 9.27 6.17
CA TYR A 65 6.15 8.23 7.20
C TYR A 65 7.33 7.27 6.97
N LEU A 66 7.63 6.97 5.70
CA LEU A 66 8.78 6.15 5.29
C LEU A 66 10.12 6.95 5.30
N SER A 67 10.10 8.28 5.18
CA SER A 67 11.32 9.10 5.09
C SER A 67 11.96 9.44 6.45
N LYS A 68 11.85 8.55 7.45
CA LYS A 68 12.32 8.77 8.84
C LYS A 68 13.77 8.39 9.12
N LYS A 69 14.31 7.43 8.35
CA LYS A 69 15.74 7.09 8.33
C LYS A 69 16.53 8.31 7.77
N PRO A 70 17.80 8.53 8.18
CA PRO A 70 18.57 9.72 7.76
C PRO A 70 18.77 9.77 6.24
N GLN A 71 18.73 10.96 5.65
CA GLN A 71 18.57 11.14 4.21
C GLN A 71 19.92 11.31 3.49
N ASN A 72 20.41 10.23 2.90
CA ASN A 72 21.59 10.28 2.04
C ASN A 72 21.28 10.98 0.70
N VAL A 73 21.93 12.12 0.45
CA VAL A 73 21.76 12.93 -0.77
C VAL A 73 22.04 12.14 -2.05
N LEU A 74 23.08 11.29 -2.05
CA LEU A 74 23.45 10.50 -3.23
C LEU A 74 22.46 9.37 -3.49
N LYS A 75 21.96 8.70 -2.44
CA LYS A 75 20.89 7.69 -2.56
C LYS A 75 19.60 8.32 -3.07
N ASN A 76 19.23 9.51 -2.60
CA ASN A 76 18.08 10.26 -3.10
C ASN A 76 18.28 10.77 -4.54
N PHE A 77 19.51 11.16 -4.94
CA PHE A 77 19.81 11.50 -6.33
C PHE A 77 19.62 10.29 -7.25
N LYS A 78 20.22 9.14 -6.90
CA LYS A 78 20.07 7.89 -7.65
C LYS A 78 18.61 7.46 -7.74
N ASN A 79 17.91 7.37 -6.60
CA ASN A 79 16.62 6.68 -6.53
C ASN A 79 15.40 7.60 -6.74
N LEU A 80 15.60 8.91 -6.96
CA LEU A 80 14.51 9.85 -7.28
C LEU A 80 14.85 10.76 -8.46
N LEU A 81 16.02 11.41 -8.50
CA LEU A 81 16.31 12.36 -9.57
C LEU A 81 16.58 11.66 -10.93
N ILE A 82 17.27 10.51 -10.93
CA ILE A 82 17.42 9.71 -12.16
C ILE A 82 16.05 9.19 -12.67
N PRO A 83 15.18 8.55 -11.84
CA PRO A 83 13.81 8.23 -12.23
C PRO A 83 12.98 9.43 -12.71
N TYR A 84 13.14 10.61 -12.11
CA TYR A 84 12.45 11.82 -12.56
C TYR A 84 12.83 12.19 -14.01
N VAL A 85 14.14 12.25 -14.30
CA VAL A 85 14.65 12.55 -15.65
C VAL A 85 14.16 11.50 -16.65
N LEU A 86 14.36 10.21 -16.36
CA LEU A 86 14.01 9.13 -17.27
C LEU A 86 12.49 9.02 -17.49
N GLY A 87 11.69 9.16 -16.44
CA GLY A 87 10.24 9.09 -16.50
C GLY A 87 9.64 10.28 -17.22
N TYR A 88 10.25 11.47 -17.10
CA TYR A 88 9.88 12.63 -17.90
C TYR A 88 10.23 12.43 -19.37
N THR A 89 11.45 11.99 -19.69
CA THR A 89 11.87 11.65 -21.07
C THR A 89 10.95 10.60 -21.70
N LEU A 90 10.59 9.54 -20.97
CA LEU A 90 9.69 8.49 -21.46
C LEU A 90 8.26 9.01 -21.66
N THR A 91 7.76 9.86 -20.75
CA THR A 91 6.47 10.54 -20.92
C THR A 91 6.47 11.41 -22.18
N TRP A 92 7.52 12.22 -22.38
CA TRP A 92 7.66 13.09 -23.55
C TRP A 92 7.78 12.28 -24.84
N TYR A 93 8.67 11.28 -24.88
CA TYR A 93 8.87 10.41 -26.04
C TYR A 93 7.58 9.69 -26.45
N SER A 94 6.74 9.27 -25.49
CA SER A 94 5.44 8.68 -25.79
C SER A 94 4.47 9.62 -26.53
N GLN A 95 4.62 10.95 -26.37
CA GLN A 95 3.87 11.94 -27.17
C GLN A 95 4.49 12.10 -28.56
N ILE A 96 5.82 12.21 -28.66
CA ILE A 96 6.55 12.35 -29.93
C ILE A 96 6.32 11.15 -30.85
N TRP A 97 6.34 9.94 -30.30
CA TRP A 97 6.07 8.69 -31.03
C TRP A 97 4.66 8.64 -31.62
N LEU A 98 3.69 9.30 -30.99
CA LEU A 98 2.32 9.51 -31.49
C LEU A 98 2.20 10.70 -32.46
N GLY A 99 3.31 11.23 -32.97
CA GLY A 99 3.34 12.34 -33.92
C GLY A 99 2.97 13.70 -33.32
N ARG A 100 2.95 13.86 -31.99
CA ARG A 100 2.58 15.12 -31.33
C ARG A 100 3.81 15.99 -31.11
N SER A 101 3.74 17.24 -31.56
CA SER A 101 4.74 18.28 -31.22
C SER A 101 4.55 18.74 -29.77
N VAL A 102 5.51 18.45 -28.89
CA VAL A 102 5.51 18.88 -27.48
C VAL A 102 6.92 19.32 -27.08
N ASP A 103 7.06 20.48 -26.45
CA ASP A 103 8.35 20.99 -26.01
C ASP A 103 8.94 20.19 -24.82
N TYR A 104 10.26 20.08 -24.78
CA TYR A 104 10.98 19.30 -23.75
C TYR A 104 11.28 20.14 -22.49
N GLU A 105 10.24 20.55 -21.76
CA GLU A 105 10.39 21.33 -20.51
C GLU A 105 10.70 20.45 -19.29
N ILE A 106 11.91 19.88 -19.20
CA ILE A 106 12.32 19.02 -18.07
C ILE A 106 12.23 19.70 -16.68
N LEU A 107 12.32 21.04 -16.62
CA LEU A 107 12.15 21.81 -15.39
C LEU A 107 10.68 22.15 -15.06
N ARG A 108 9.73 21.83 -15.94
CA ARG A 108 8.29 22.10 -15.77
C ARG A 108 7.47 20.84 -16.09
N PRO A 109 7.32 19.89 -15.15
CA PRO A 109 6.51 18.69 -15.32
C PRO A 109 4.99 19.00 -15.26
N THR A 110 4.54 19.81 -16.21
CA THR A 110 3.12 20.04 -16.53
C THR A 110 2.62 18.85 -17.35
N GLY A 111 1.41 18.37 -17.10
CA GLY A 111 0.81 17.24 -17.84
C GLY A 111 1.43 15.86 -17.58
N SER A 112 2.64 15.76 -17.01
CA SER A 112 3.25 14.51 -16.54
C SER A 112 2.98 14.27 -15.04
N VAL A 113 2.90 13.01 -14.64
CA VAL A 113 2.85 12.58 -13.23
C VAL A 113 4.14 12.88 -12.46
N MET A 114 5.27 13.00 -13.16
CA MET A 114 6.63 13.04 -12.60
C MET A 114 6.92 14.13 -11.57
N TRP A 115 6.05 15.14 -11.46
CA TRP A 115 6.09 16.14 -10.38
C TRP A 115 6.19 15.52 -8.98
N TYR A 116 5.60 14.34 -8.75
CA TYR A 116 5.57 13.72 -7.44
C TYR A 116 6.97 13.22 -6.99
N ILE A 117 7.77 12.66 -7.89
CA ILE A 117 9.15 12.24 -7.58
C ILE A 117 10.06 13.45 -7.34
N LEU A 118 9.90 14.51 -8.13
CA LEU A 118 10.60 15.79 -7.91
C LEU A 118 10.25 16.38 -6.54
N ALA A 119 8.97 16.34 -6.16
CA ALA A 119 8.52 16.77 -4.83
C ALA A 119 9.12 15.91 -3.72
N LEU A 120 9.09 14.58 -3.85
CA LEU A 120 9.65 13.64 -2.86
C LEU A 120 11.17 13.84 -2.67
N PHE A 121 11.90 14.10 -3.75
CA PHE A 121 13.33 14.46 -3.70
C PHE A 121 13.56 15.75 -2.89
N ILE A 122 12.83 16.82 -3.22
CA ILE A 122 12.94 18.12 -2.53
C ILE A 122 12.51 18.04 -1.07
N TYR A 123 11.45 17.29 -0.75
CA TYR A 123 11.03 17.02 0.62
C TYR A 123 12.12 16.31 1.43
N ARG A 124 12.74 15.27 0.87
CA ARG A 124 13.79 14.50 1.56
C ARG A 124 15.07 15.29 1.80
N LEU A 125 15.45 16.17 0.88
CA LEU A 125 16.58 17.09 1.10
C LEU A 125 16.30 18.14 2.18
N THR A 126 15.04 18.55 2.37
CA THR A 126 14.67 19.65 3.28
C THR A 126 14.19 19.20 4.66
N ILE A 127 13.64 17.99 4.81
CA ILE A 127 13.01 17.51 6.04
C ILE A 127 14.02 17.31 7.20
N GLU A 128 15.29 17.02 6.91
CA GLU A 128 16.31 16.92 7.98
C GLU A 128 16.57 18.27 8.68
N ALA A 129 16.39 19.38 7.99
CA ALA A 129 16.46 20.72 8.57
C ALA A 129 15.10 21.11 9.17
N LEU A 130 14.04 21.06 8.37
CA LEU A 130 12.71 21.58 8.73
C LEU A 130 12.01 20.73 9.80
N GLY A 131 12.21 19.41 9.81
CA GLY A 131 11.63 18.49 10.79
C GLY A 131 12.18 18.64 12.22
N LYS A 132 13.14 19.54 12.45
CA LYS A 132 13.61 19.95 13.79
C LYS A 132 12.76 21.07 14.40
N ILE A 133 11.93 21.75 13.60
CA ILE A 133 11.12 22.90 14.04
C ILE A 133 9.86 22.38 14.76
N ARG A 134 9.67 22.75 16.04
CA ARG A 134 8.60 22.22 16.91
C ARG A 134 7.18 22.35 16.34
N PHE A 135 6.92 23.41 15.56
CA PHE A 135 5.61 23.73 14.99
C PHE A 135 5.58 23.63 13.46
N ILE A 136 6.40 22.74 12.87
CA ILE A 136 6.55 22.65 11.41
C ILE A 136 5.25 22.29 10.65
N VAL A 137 4.32 21.53 11.24
CA VAL A 137 3.03 21.18 10.60
C VAL A 137 2.10 22.40 10.44
N PRO A 138 1.72 23.15 11.49
CA PRO A 138 0.93 24.36 11.29
C PRO A 138 1.69 25.43 10.50
N LEU A 139 3.01 25.52 10.63
CA LEU A 139 3.82 26.47 9.84
C LEU A 139 3.82 26.14 8.33
N SER A 140 3.89 24.86 7.95
CA SER A 140 3.79 24.46 6.54
C SER A 140 2.38 24.67 5.98
N ILE A 141 1.32 24.48 6.78
CA ILE A 141 -0.04 24.84 6.39
C ILE A 141 -0.13 26.34 6.12
N LEU A 142 0.32 27.20 7.04
CA LEU A 142 0.30 28.66 6.86
C LEU A 142 1.09 29.10 5.62
N PHE A 143 2.29 28.56 5.43
CA PHE A 143 3.11 28.84 4.25
C PHE A 143 2.43 28.39 2.95
N ALA A 144 1.74 27.24 2.96
CA ALA A 144 1.02 26.74 1.80
C ALA A 144 -0.27 27.51 1.48
N LEU A 145 -0.93 28.08 2.49
CA LEU A 145 -2.06 28.99 2.28
C LEU A 145 -1.59 30.32 1.67
N TRP A 146 -0.47 30.86 2.15
CA TRP A 146 0.17 32.07 1.60
C TRP A 146 0.70 31.85 0.18
N ALA A 147 1.35 30.72 -0.10
CA ALA A 147 1.84 30.39 -1.44
C ALA A 147 0.71 30.29 -2.49
N GLY A 148 -0.52 30.00 -2.08
CA GLY A 148 -1.68 30.00 -2.97
C GLY A 148 -2.12 31.39 -3.47
N THR A 149 -1.77 32.48 -2.77
CA THR A 149 -2.06 33.87 -3.21
C THR A 149 -0.94 34.48 -4.06
N ARG A 150 0.11 33.70 -4.36
CA ARG A 150 1.40 34.18 -4.85
C ARG A 150 1.65 33.66 -6.29
N PRO A 151 1.70 34.54 -7.31
CA PRO A 151 1.88 34.13 -8.71
C PRO A 151 3.22 33.45 -8.99
N GLU A 152 4.19 33.58 -8.08
CA GLU A 152 5.51 32.94 -8.15
C GLU A 152 5.43 31.40 -8.07
N PHE A 153 4.42 30.84 -7.39
CA PHE A 153 4.24 29.38 -7.23
C PHE A 153 3.50 28.77 -8.42
N THR A 154 4.24 28.51 -9.48
CA THR A 154 3.73 28.02 -10.78
C THR A 154 3.94 26.50 -10.97
N THR A 155 3.69 26.01 -12.18
CA THR A 155 4.06 24.66 -12.62
C THR A 155 5.58 24.47 -12.80
N PHE A 156 6.38 25.55 -12.80
CA PHE A 156 7.84 25.46 -12.83
C PHE A 156 8.34 24.76 -11.55
N LEU A 157 9.17 23.73 -11.74
CA LEU A 157 9.56 22.71 -10.76
C LEU A 157 8.38 22.06 -10.00
N SER A 158 7.14 22.23 -10.48
CA SER A 158 5.91 22.00 -9.70
C SER A 158 5.92 22.64 -8.30
N SER A 159 6.58 23.79 -8.16
CA SER A 159 6.71 24.56 -6.91
C SER A 159 5.39 24.75 -6.16
N SER A 160 4.30 25.02 -6.87
CA SER A 160 2.94 25.09 -6.31
C SER A 160 2.54 23.78 -5.59
N ARG A 161 2.67 22.63 -6.26
CA ARG A 161 2.33 21.31 -5.70
C ARG A 161 3.22 20.92 -4.52
N ILE A 162 4.53 21.20 -4.64
CA ILE A 162 5.52 20.93 -3.59
C ILE A 162 5.07 21.62 -2.31
N VAL A 163 4.80 22.93 -2.36
CA VAL A 163 4.40 23.68 -1.17
C VAL A 163 3.03 23.24 -0.65
N VAL A 164 2.07 22.98 -1.56
CA VAL A 164 0.70 22.57 -1.22
C VAL A 164 0.62 21.20 -0.53
N PHE A 165 1.43 20.22 -0.94
CA PHE A 165 1.38 18.88 -0.34
C PHE A 165 2.41 18.66 0.78
N PHE A 166 3.38 19.58 0.99
CA PHE A 166 4.35 19.50 2.08
C PHE A 166 3.74 19.30 3.49
N PRO A 167 2.58 19.88 3.88
CA PRO A 167 1.95 19.61 5.17
C PRO A 167 1.70 18.12 5.44
N PHE A 168 1.30 17.35 4.43
CA PHE A 168 1.07 15.91 4.56
C PHE A 168 2.39 15.15 4.74
N PHE A 169 3.43 15.52 4.00
CA PHE A 169 4.75 14.90 4.12
C PHE A 169 5.34 15.09 5.52
N VAL A 170 5.29 16.33 6.03
CA VAL A 170 5.76 16.68 7.38
C VAL A 170 4.93 15.95 8.45
N ALA A 171 3.61 15.93 8.31
CA ALA A 171 2.73 15.21 9.23
C ALA A 171 3.06 13.72 9.27
N GLY A 172 3.28 13.08 8.12
CA GLY A 172 3.70 11.68 8.02
C GLY A 172 5.08 11.41 8.62
N TYR A 173 6.08 12.27 8.35
CA TYR A 173 7.43 12.16 8.90
C TYR A 173 7.44 12.22 10.44
N LEU A 174 6.61 13.08 11.04
CA LEU A 174 6.45 13.19 12.49
C LEU A 174 5.46 12.15 13.08
N TRP A 175 4.74 11.41 12.25
CA TRP A 175 3.76 10.41 12.67
C TRP A 175 4.45 9.17 13.23
N LYS A 176 4.08 8.75 14.44
CA LYS A 176 4.68 7.59 15.08
C LYS A 176 3.84 6.32 14.89
N SER A 177 4.46 5.16 15.10
CA SER A 177 3.80 3.85 15.00
C SER A 177 2.76 3.63 16.11
N GLU A 178 2.98 4.15 17.32
CA GLU A 178 2.03 4.04 18.43
C GLU A 178 0.69 4.70 18.11
N TYR A 179 0.69 5.76 17.29
CA TYR A 179 -0.54 6.43 16.85
C TYR A 179 -1.37 5.52 15.94
N ILE A 180 -0.74 4.80 15.01
CA ILE A 180 -1.41 3.81 14.13
C ILE A 180 -2.06 2.71 14.99
N THR A 181 -1.32 2.18 15.97
CA THR A 181 -1.83 1.16 16.90
C THR A 181 -3.01 1.67 17.72
N ALA A 182 -2.96 2.91 18.23
CA ALA A 182 -4.07 3.52 18.98
C ALA A 182 -5.32 3.69 18.12
N ILE A 183 -5.17 4.18 16.88
CA ILE A 183 -6.26 4.40 15.92
C ILE A 183 -6.94 3.08 15.54
N ARG A 184 -6.16 2.03 15.24
CA ARG A 184 -6.72 0.74 14.83
C ARG A 184 -7.46 0.02 15.96
N LYS A 185 -7.09 0.27 17.22
CA LYS A 185 -7.77 -0.18 18.45
C LYS A 185 -9.00 0.66 18.84
N PHE A 186 -9.22 1.83 18.24
CA PHE A 186 -10.37 2.69 18.57
C PHE A 186 -11.68 2.07 18.09
N LYS A 187 -12.52 1.58 19.02
CA LYS A 187 -13.82 0.95 18.71
C LYS A 187 -14.75 1.85 17.88
N GLY A 188 -14.69 3.17 18.10
CA GLY A 188 -15.50 4.16 17.36
C GLY A 188 -15.05 4.45 15.93
N LYS A 189 -14.06 3.72 15.37
CA LYS A 189 -13.49 4.04 14.05
C LYS A 189 -14.48 4.02 12.89
N TRP A 190 -15.61 3.32 13.01
CA TRP A 190 -16.71 3.37 12.04
C TRP A 190 -17.30 4.78 11.84
N ILE A 191 -17.26 5.64 12.87
CA ILE A 191 -17.68 7.04 12.77
C ILE A 191 -16.78 7.82 11.78
N LEU A 192 -15.48 7.50 11.72
CA LEU A 192 -14.54 8.11 10.76
C LEU A 192 -14.90 7.77 9.31
N VAL A 193 -15.43 6.55 9.09
CA VAL A 193 -15.89 6.07 7.77
C VAL A 193 -17.13 6.85 7.33
N ALA A 194 -18.11 7.02 8.23
CA ALA A 194 -19.29 7.84 7.96
C ALA A 194 -18.92 9.30 7.66
N ILE A 195 -18.04 9.90 8.45
CA ILE A 195 -17.56 11.28 8.22
C ILE A 195 -16.80 11.38 6.88
N SER A 196 -15.89 10.45 6.58
CA SER A 196 -15.18 10.41 5.29
C SER A 196 -16.14 10.25 4.11
N GLY A 197 -17.14 9.38 4.21
CA GLY A 197 -18.15 9.19 3.17
C GLY A 197 -18.97 10.46 2.92
N VAL A 198 -19.47 11.09 3.98
CA VAL A 198 -20.22 12.36 3.89
C VAL A 198 -19.36 13.48 3.29
N LEU A 199 -18.09 13.61 3.68
CA LEU A 199 -17.18 14.64 3.15
C LEU A 199 -16.82 14.40 1.67
N LEU A 200 -16.52 13.16 1.30
CA LEU A 200 -16.20 12.78 -0.08
C LEU A 200 -17.43 12.80 -1.01
N TRP A 201 -18.66 12.74 -0.47
CA TRP A 201 -19.89 13.01 -1.21
C TRP A 201 -20.18 14.51 -1.30
N ALA A 202 -20.10 15.24 -0.19
CA ALA A 202 -20.51 16.64 -0.11
C ALA A 202 -19.63 17.59 -0.95
N ILE A 203 -18.30 17.40 -0.97
CA ILE A 203 -17.41 18.29 -1.73
C ILE A 203 -17.67 18.21 -3.26
N PRO A 204 -17.74 17.04 -3.91
CA PRO A 204 -18.14 16.95 -5.32
C PRO A 204 -19.56 17.48 -5.58
N ASN A 205 -20.52 17.23 -4.69
CA ASN A 205 -21.89 17.77 -4.81
C ASN A 205 -21.95 19.30 -4.73
N TYR A 206 -21.02 19.93 -4.00
CA TYR A 206 -20.88 21.39 -4.01
C TYR A 206 -20.13 21.87 -5.25
N MET A 207 -19.00 21.25 -5.60
CA MET A 207 -18.11 21.73 -6.66
C MET A 207 -18.68 21.58 -8.07
N ILE A 208 -19.24 20.41 -8.40
CA ILE A 208 -19.61 20.07 -9.78
C ILE A 208 -20.77 20.95 -10.29
N PRO A 209 -21.84 21.24 -9.51
CA PRO A 209 -22.91 22.15 -9.93
C PRO A 209 -22.51 23.63 -9.92
N ASN A 210 -21.49 24.03 -9.13
CA ASN A 210 -20.95 25.39 -9.13
C ASN A 210 -19.79 25.57 -10.14
N GLU A 211 -19.65 24.64 -11.09
CA GLU A 211 -18.61 24.61 -12.15
C GLU A 211 -17.15 24.73 -11.64
N MET A 212 -16.91 24.40 -10.37
CA MET A 212 -15.64 24.66 -9.70
C MET A 212 -14.54 23.70 -10.19
N GLY A 213 -13.54 24.25 -10.88
CA GLY A 213 -12.43 23.46 -11.40
C GLY A 213 -11.59 22.78 -10.32
N ILE A 214 -11.42 21.46 -10.43
CA ILE A 214 -10.51 20.60 -9.63
C ILE A 214 -9.03 21.05 -9.61
N ALA A 215 -8.65 22.08 -10.38
CA ALA A 215 -7.30 22.67 -10.40
C ALA A 215 -6.78 23.02 -8.99
N ILE A 216 -7.67 23.49 -8.10
CA ILE A 216 -7.35 23.81 -6.72
C ILE A 216 -6.90 22.57 -5.91
N PHE A 217 -7.57 21.42 -6.07
CA PHE A 217 -7.23 20.15 -5.39
C PHE A 217 -5.98 19.48 -5.96
N ARG A 218 -5.72 19.66 -7.26
CA ARG A 218 -4.48 19.17 -7.91
C ARG A 218 -3.24 19.99 -7.52
N GLY A 219 -3.41 21.12 -6.83
CA GLY A 219 -2.30 21.98 -6.37
C GLY A 219 -1.46 22.58 -7.50
N ASN A 220 -1.98 22.66 -8.73
CA ASN A 220 -1.21 23.06 -9.91
C ASN A 220 -0.86 24.55 -9.95
N HIS A 221 -1.73 25.39 -9.37
CA HIS A 221 -1.75 26.84 -9.54
C HIS A 221 -2.24 27.55 -8.26
N GLY A 222 -1.96 28.85 -8.16
CA GLY A 222 -2.56 29.75 -7.18
C GLY A 222 -4.07 29.93 -7.37
N TYR A 223 -4.73 30.56 -6.40
CA TYR A 223 -6.20 30.63 -6.31
C TYR A 223 -6.85 31.38 -7.46
N GLN A 224 -6.27 32.52 -7.87
CA GLN A 224 -6.80 33.37 -8.94
C GLN A 224 -6.79 32.64 -10.30
N LEU A 225 -5.76 31.84 -10.57
CA LEU A 225 -5.68 30.94 -11.74
C LEU A 225 -6.64 29.74 -11.67
N CYS A 226 -7.27 29.49 -10.52
CA CYS A 226 -8.36 28.53 -10.36
C CYS A 226 -9.76 29.20 -10.47
N GLY A 227 -9.84 30.49 -10.81
CA GLY A 227 -11.08 31.26 -10.88
C GLY A 227 -11.62 31.70 -9.51
N LEU A 228 -10.78 31.71 -8.46
CA LEU A 228 -11.19 31.95 -7.08
C LEU A 228 -10.52 33.20 -6.50
N THR A 229 -11.26 33.96 -5.69
CA THR A 229 -10.65 35.01 -4.85
C THR A 229 -9.75 34.38 -3.78
N ASP A 230 -8.73 35.12 -3.32
CA ASP A 230 -7.79 34.62 -2.32
C ASP A 230 -8.47 34.07 -1.03
N PRO A 231 -9.52 34.72 -0.45
CA PRO A 231 -10.22 34.17 0.71
C PRO A 231 -10.95 32.85 0.41
N GLN A 232 -11.64 32.74 -0.73
CA GLN A 232 -12.29 31.50 -1.16
C GLN A 232 -11.26 30.38 -1.35
N GLY A 233 -10.14 30.70 -2.00
CA GLY A 233 -9.03 29.78 -2.22
C GLY A 233 -8.42 29.26 -0.91
N VAL A 234 -8.19 30.13 0.07
CA VAL A 234 -7.72 29.76 1.41
C VAL A 234 -8.72 28.85 2.13
N ILE A 235 -10.02 29.19 2.12
CA ILE A 235 -11.07 28.38 2.76
C ILE A 235 -11.16 26.99 2.13
N LEU A 236 -11.17 26.90 0.81
CA LEU A 236 -11.23 25.62 0.08
C LEU A 236 -9.95 24.80 0.25
N ARG A 237 -8.78 25.45 0.43
CA ARG A 237 -7.52 24.76 0.71
C ARG A 237 -7.46 24.21 2.13
N LEU A 238 -8.00 24.94 3.11
CA LEU A 238 -8.20 24.45 4.48
C LEU A 238 -9.19 23.27 4.52
N LEU A 239 -10.30 23.37 3.78
CA LEU A 239 -11.28 22.27 3.65
C LEU A 239 -10.64 21.03 3.00
N MET A 240 -9.86 21.21 1.93
CA MET A 240 -9.07 20.13 1.34
C MET A 240 -8.19 19.46 2.40
N TYR A 241 -7.37 20.23 3.13
CA TYR A 241 -6.49 19.66 4.16
C TYR A 241 -7.29 18.88 5.21
N LEU A 242 -8.39 19.42 5.71
CA LEU A 242 -9.27 18.74 6.67
C LEU A 242 -9.77 17.39 6.14
N VAL A 243 -10.37 17.37 4.94
CA VAL A 243 -10.93 16.13 4.37
C VAL A 243 -9.84 15.12 4.05
N SER A 244 -8.74 15.55 3.42
CA SER A 244 -7.62 14.65 3.12
C SER A 244 -7.03 14.03 4.39
N PHE A 245 -6.86 14.80 5.49
CA PHE A 245 -6.36 14.25 6.76
C PHE A 245 -7.36 13.26 7.40
N VAL A 246 -8.67 13.55 7.37
CA VAL A 246 -9.70 12.63 7.90
C VAL A 246 -9.76 11.33 7.08
N VAL A 247 -9.63 11.39 5.76
CA VAL A 247 -9.57 10.18 4.91
C VAL A 247 -8.28 9.39 5.15
N VAL A 248 -7.12 10.05 5.24
CA VAL A 248 -5.84 9.38 5.59
C VAL A 248 -5.93 8.68 6.96
N TYR A 249 -6.51 9.34 7.95
CA TYR A 249 -6.72 8.78 9.29
C TYR A 249 -7.67 7.57 9.26
N THR A 250 -8.70 7.62 8.41
CA THR A 250 -9.64 6.51 8.17
C THR A 250 -8.96 5.33 7.45
N MET A 251 -8.11 5.58 6.45
CA MET A 251 -7.33 4.54 5.78
C MET A 251 -6.39 3.82 6.76
N LEU A 252 -5.69 4.57 7.62
CA LEU A 252 -4.86 4.01 8.69
C LEU A 252 -5.66 3.20 9.74
N ALA A 253 -6.97 3.46 9.88
CA ALA A 253 -7.86 2.75 10.81
C ALA A 253 -8.48 1.47 10.22
N LEU A 254 -8.72 1.45 8.90
CA LEU A 254 -9.46 0.41 8.19
C LEU A 254 -8.59 -0.61 7.46
N VAL A 255 -7.52 -0.17 6.76
CA VAL A 255 -6.76 -1.08 5.89
C VAL A 255 -6.20 -2.24 6.73
N PRO A 256 -6.37 -3.51 6.28
CA PRO A 256 -5.94 -4.65 7.07
C PRO A 256 -4.41 -4.77 7.08
N ASP A 257 -3.90 -5.29 8.18
CA ASP A 257 -2.47 -5.51 8.43
C ASP A 257 -2.19 -7.01 8.43
N ILE A 258 -2.56 -7.62 7.32
CA ILE A 258 -2.38 -9.04 7.00
C ILE A 258 -1.76 -9.13 5.62
N LYS A 259 -1.06 -10.23 5.34
CA LYS A 259 -0.51 -10.53 4.01
C LYS A 259 -1.67 -10.88 3.08
N LEU A 260 -2.06 -9.93 2.22
CA LEU A 260 -3.06 -10.13 1.16
C LEU A 260 -2.37 -10.64 -0.11
N PRO A 261 -3.11 -11.28 -1.04
CA PRO A 261 -2.56 -11.67 -2.35
C PRO A 261 -1.94 -10.50 -3.13
N LEU A 262 -2.40 -9.27 -2.91
CA LEU A 262 -1.88 -8.06 -3.56
C LEU A 262 -0.70 -7.41 -2.81
N THR A 263 -0.35 -7.81 -1.58
CA THR A 263 0.65 -7.09 -0.75
C THR A 263 2.02 -7.01 -1.43
N TYR A 264 2.42 -8.00 -2.24
CA TYR A 264 3.69 -7.97 -2.97
C TYR A 264 3.81 -6.74 -3.89
N VAL A 265 2.71 -6.32 -4.53
CA VAL A 265 2.65 -5.14 -5.40
C VAL A 265 3.02 -3.86 -4.63
N GLY A 266 2.81 -3.85 -3.31
CA GLY A 266 3.18 -2.75 -2.43
C GLY A 266 4.68 -2.45 -2.41
N ARG A 267 5.54 -3.45 -2.69
CA ARG A 267 7.01 -3.29 -2.75
C ARG A 267 7.55 -2.94 -4.14
N HIS A 268 6.69 -2.90 -5.16
CA HIS A 268 7.04 -2.60 -6.56
C HIS A 268 6.29 -1.38 -7.10
N THR A 269 5.77 -0.52 -6.22
CA THR A 269 4.93 0.63 -6.61
C THR A 269 5.69 1.71 -7.40
N MET A 270 7.02 1.77 -7.25
CA MET A 270 7.87 2.68 -8.04
C MET A 270 7.87 2.32 -9.53
N GLY A 271 7.91 1.02 -9.88
CA GLY A 271 7.83 0.55 -11.27
C GLY A 271 6.48 0.89 -11.92
N ILE A 272 5.37 0.61 -11.23
CA ILE A 272 4.02 1.00 -11.66
C ILE A 272 3.94 2.51 -11.86
N TYR A 273 4.36 3.28 -10.85
CA TYR A 273 4.36 4.74 -10.92
C TYR A 273 5.17 5.25 -12.12
N PHE A 274 6.31 4.64 -12.43
CA PHE A 274 7.17 5.04 -13.56
C PHE A 274 6.52 4.77 -14.93
N PHE A 275 5.98 3.57 -15.14
CA PHE A 275 5.50 3.13 -16.46
C PHE A 275 4.03 3.45 -16.77
N HIS A 276 3.16 3.60 -15.77
CA HIS A 276 1.71 3.65 -16.01
C HIS A 276 1.30 4.80 -16.97
N TYR A 277 1.82 6.00 -16.77
CA TYR A 277 1.36 7.19 -17.50
C TYR A 277 1.87 7.26 -18.96
N PRO A 278 3.16 6.98 -19.28
CA PRO A 278 3.61 6.83 -20.67
C PRO A 278 2.83 5.73 -21.43
N ILE A 279 2.52 4.61 -20.79
CA ILE A 279 1.76 3.52 -21.44
C ILE A 279 0.30 3.94 -21.67
N MET A 280 -0.36 4.63 -20.72
CA MET A 280 -1.70 5.20 -20.94
C MET A 280 -1.74 6.21 -22.10
N ILE A 281 -0.69 7.02 -22.27
CA ILE A 281 -0.58 7.94 -23.41
C ILE A 281 -0.58 7.14 -24.72
N ILE A 282 0.21 6.07 -24.81
CA ILE A 282 0.25 5.17 -25.98
C ILE A 282 -1.11 4.50 -26.19
N MET A 283 -1.74 3.95 -25.15
CA MET A 283 -3.08 3.34 -25.24
C MET A 283 -4.16 4.33 -25.70
N ASN A 284 -4.08 5.60 -25.29
CA ASN A 284 -4.98 6.64 -25.81
C ASN A 284 -4.65 6.99 -27.27
N GLY A 285 -3.37 7.06 -27.64
CA GLY A 285 -2.93 7.41 -28.99
C GLY A 285 -3.24 6.33 -30.03
N LEU A 286 -3.20 5.07 -29.63
CA LEU A 286 -3.63 3.90 -30.40
C LEU A 286 -5.15 3.64 -30.30
N TYR A 287 -5.93 4.61 -29.82
CA TYR A 287 -7.40 4.55 -29.68
C TYR A 287 -7.96 3.43 -28.78
N ILE A 288 -7.11 2.67 -28.07
CA ILE A 288 -7.52 1.57 -27.18
C ILE A 288 -8.45 2.09 -26.07
N LEU A 289 -8.15 3.25 -25.48
CA LEU A 289 -9.01 3.90 -24.46
C LEU A 289 -10.29 4.57 -25.04
N MET A 290 -10.48 4.53 -26.36
CA MET A 290 -11.68 5.02 -27.06
C MET A 290 -12.58 3.88 -27.58
N LEU A 291 -12.22 2.61 -27.35
CA LEU A 291 -13.09 1.47 -27.67
C LEU A 291 -14.41 1.56 -26.86
N PRO A 292 -15.58 1.23 -27.45
CA PRO A 292 -16.87 1.40 -26.77
C PRO A 292 -16.97 0.71 -25.39
N ALA A 293 -16.32 -0.46 -25.22
CA ALA A 293 -16.27 -1.17 -23.94
C ALA A 293 -15.58 -0.37 -22.83
N MET A 294 -14.63 0.51 -23.16
CA MET A 294 -13.93 1.36 -22.19
C MET A 294 -14.84 2.42 -21.58
N ASN A 295 -15.97 2.76 -22.22
CA ASN A 295 -16.96 3.71 -21.69
C ASN A 295 -17.73 3.17 -20.45
N ASN A 296 -17.46 1.93 -20.02
CA ASN A 296 -18.02 1.34 -18.80
C ASN A 296 -17.03 1.44 -17.63
N VAL A 297 -17.42 2.08 -16.53
CA VAL A 297 -16.60 2.25 -15.31
C VAL A 297 -16.11 0.92 -14.72
N TRP A 298 -16.91 -0.15 -14.80
CA TRP A 298 -16.54 -1.48 -14.30
C TRP A 298 -15.42 -2.12 -15.14
N VAL A 299 -15.44 -1.89 -16.46
CA VAL A 299 -14.36 -2.31 -17.36
C VAL A 299 -13.07 -1.55 -17.02
N LEU A 300 -13.14 -0.23 -16.78
CA LEU A 300 -11.97 0.54 -16.39
C LEU A 300 -11.42 0.17 -15.00
N LEU A 301 -12.27 -0.26 -14.07
CA LEU A 301 -11.86 -0.80 -12.78
C LEU A 301 -11.06 -2.09 -12.97
N GLY A 302 -11.59 -3.04 -13.75
CA GLY A 302 -10.90 -4.29 -14.09
C GLY A 302 -9.59 -4.06 -14.85
N VAL A 303 -9.60 -3.20 -15.88
CA VAL A 303 -8.40 -2.80 -16.63
C VAL A 303 -7.36 -2.16 -15.70
N SER A 304 -7.76 -1.29 -14.77
CA SER A 304 -6.84 -0.68 -13.81
C SER A 304 -6.20 -1.70 -12.87
N LEU A 305 -6.95 -2.72 -12.44
CA LEU A 305 -6.44 -3.80 -11.59
C LEU A 305 -5.42 -4.67 -12.34
N VAL A 306 -5.76 -5.10 -13.56
CA VAL A 306 -4.85 -5.86 -14.44
C VAL A 306 -3.59 -5.04 -14.75
N PHE A 307 -3.72 -3.75 -15.01
CA PHE A 307 -2.60 -2.86 -15.31
C PHE A 307 -1.65 -2.69 -14.11
N VAL A 308 -2.19 -2.59 -12.89
CA VAL A 308 -1.41 -2.59 -11.64
C VAL A 308 -0.71 -3.93 -11.41
N LEU A 309 -1.38 -5.06 -11.66
CA LEU A 309 -0.79 -6.40 -11.52
C LEU A 309 0.35 -6.65 -12.51
N VAL A 310 0.16 -6.26 -13.79
CA VAL A 310 1.18 -6.40 -14.84
C VAL A 310 2.37 -5.50 -14.58
N LEU A 311 2.16 -4.22 -14.27
CA LEU A 311 3.26 -3.28 -14.02
C LEU A 311 3.93 -3.45 -12.65
N GLY A 312 3.26 -4.11 -11.71
CA GLY A 312 3.82 -4.53 -10.41
C GLY A 312 4.42 -5.93 -10.42
N SER A 313 4.57 -6.55 -11.60
CA SER A 313 5.18 -7.88 -11.74
C SER A 313 6.71 -7.81 -11.69
N LEU A 314 7.33 -8.86 -11.14
CA LEU A 314 8.78 -8.96 -10.95
C LEU A 314 9.61 -8.72 -12.24
N PRO A 315 9.20 -9.14 -13.45
CA PRO A 315 9.92 -8.79 -14.69
C PRO A 315 9.97 -7.29 -14.99
N VAL A 316 8.91 -6.53 -14.65
CA VAL A 316 8.86 -5.06 -14.85
C VAL A 316 9.71 -4.35 -13.79
N ASP A 317 9.74 -4.88 -12.57
CA ASP A 317 10.60 -4.37 -11.50
C ASP A 317 12.10 -4.62 -11.78
N LEU A 318 12.47 -5.81 -12.26
CA LEU A 318 13.84 -6.11 -12.72
C LEU A 318 14.27 -5.22 -13.90
N LEU A 319 13.36 -4.91 -14.82
CA LEU A 319 13.62 -3.96 -15.92
C LEU A 319 13.86 -2.54 -15.38
N TYR A 320 13.02 -2.08 -14.46
CA TYR A 320 13.13 -0.76 -13.82
C TYR A 320 14.43 -0.62 -13.03
N THR A 321 14.70 -1.53 -12.10
CA THR A 321 15.90 -1.54 -11.26
C THR A 321 17.17 -1.75 -12.09
N GLY A 322 17.16 -2.64 -13.08
CA GLY A 322 18.28 -2.88 -14.00
C GLY A 322 18.67 -1.64 -14.80
N VAL A 323 17.69 -0.93 -15.38
CA VAL A 323 17.93 0.33 -16.12
C VAL A 323 18.47 1.42 -15.20
N LEU A 324 17.92 1.56 -13.99
CA LEU A 324 18.41 2.53 -13.01
C LEU A 324 19.84 2.21 -12.53
N ASN A 325 20.15 0.93 -12.28
CA ASN A 325 21.46 0.50 -11.83
C ASN A 325 22.53 0.68 -12.92
N LEU A 326 22.20 0.41 -14.19
CA LEU A 326 23.07 0.70 -15.33
C LEU A 326 23.39 2.20 -15.44
N ILE A 327 22.36 3.05 -15.37
CA ILE A 327 22.53 4.51 -15.52
C ILE A 327 23.23 5.11 -14.30
N ALA A 328 22.97 4.61 -13.10
CA ALA A 328 23.69 4.97 -11.89
C ALA A 328 25.17 4.57 -11.95
N PHE A 329 25.49 3.38 -12.48
CA PHE A 329 26.88 2.93 -12.67
C PHE A 329 27.65 3.79 -13.67
N ILE A 330 26.98 4.30 -14.72
CA ILE A 330 27.57 5.22 -15.70
C ILE A 330 27.80 6.62 -15.10
N LEU A 331 26.86 7.12 -14.28
CA LEU A 331 26.90 8.49 -13.74
C LEU A 331 27.65 8.64 -12.41
N ILE A 332 27.72 7.58 -11.60
CA ILE A 332 28.26 7.60 -10.23
C ILE A 332 29.47 6.68 -10.16
N LYS A 333 30.65 7.27 -9.91
CA LYS A 333 31.90 6.52 -9.73
C LYS A 333 31.77 5.58 -8.53
N LYS A 334 31.83 4.27 -8.78
CA LYS A 334 31.62 3.21 -7.77
C LYS A 334 32.68 3.26 -6.66
N ASP A 335 32.31 3.82 -5.52
CA ASP A 335 33.09 3.68 -4.28
C ASP A 335 32.73 2.35 -3.58
N LYS A 336 33.70 1.71 -2.92
CA LYS A 336 33.70 0.26 -2.68
C LYS A 336 32.87 -0.20 -1.47
N THR A 337 32.04 0.68 -0.92
CA THR A 337 31.35 0.52 0.38
C THR A 337 29.84 0.75 0.34
N VAL A 338 29.29 1.23 -0.78
CA VAL A 338 27.84 1.37 -0.94
C VAL A 338 27.25 0.01 -1.33
N ARG A 339 26.64 -0.69 -0.37
CA ARG A 339 25.67 -1.75 -0.68
C ARG A 339 24.49 -1.08 -1.39
N ASP A 340 24.11 -1.63 -2.53
CA ASP A 340 23.15 -0.99 -3.40
C ASP A 340 21.73 -1.43 -3.00
N GLU A 341 21.22 -0.80 -1.95
CA GLU A 341 19.85 -0.98 -1.47
C GLU A 341 18.97 0.14 -2.04
N GLY A 342 17.87 -0.22 -2.69
CA GLY A 342 16.83 0.66 -3.18
C GLY A 342 16.08 1.43 -2.10
N LEU A 343 14.97 2.07 -2.46
CA LEU A 343 14.10 2.74 -1.49
C LEU A 343 13.24 1.77 -0.68
N GLU A 344 13.17 0.52 -1.13
CA GLU A 344 12.38 -0.56 -0.53
C GLU A 344 13.30 -1.59 0.16
N GLU A 345 14.46 -1.96 -0.41
CA GLU A 345 15.46 -2.88 0.21
C GLU A 345 16.04 -2.41 1.56
N GLU A 346 15.99 -1.10 1.87
CA GLU A 346 16.34 -0.56 3.20
C GLU A 346 15.33 -0.98 4.31
N TYR A 347 14.31 -1.76 3.95
CA TYR A 347 13.40 -2.46 4.86
C TYR A 347 13.51 -4.00 4.75
N ASP A 348 13.92 -4.54 3.60
CA ASP A 348 13.95 -5.99 3.37
C ASP A 348 15.03 -6.69 4.23
N SER A 349 16.18 -6.05 4.48
CA SER A 349 17.23 -6.64 5.33
C SER A 349 16.78 -6.87 6.80
N GLU A 350 16.04 -5.93 7.39
CA GLU A 350 15.42 -6.10 8.71
C GLU A 350 14.20 -7.05 8.67
N TYR A 351 13.49 -7.13 7.52
CA TYR A 351 12.34 -8.01 7.34
C TYR A 351 12.75 -9.48 7.23
N ASP A 352 13.71 -9.80 6.37
CA ASP A 352 14.20 -11.16 6.17
C ASP A 352 14.85 -11.68 7.44
N GLU A 353 15.66 -10.87 8.13
CA GLU A 353 16.24 -11.24 9.43
C GLU A 353 15.14 -11.50 10.48
N TYR A 354 14.07 -10.70 10.52
CA TYR A 354 12.94 -10.91 11.43
C TYR A 354 12.07 -12.11 11.07
N GLU A 355 11.75 -12.34 9.79
CA GLU A 355 10.96 -13.52 9.39
C GLU A 355 11.78 -14.80 9.58
N LEU A 356 13.08 -14.77 9.31
CA LEU A 356 14.00 -15.88 9.57
C LEU A 356 14.17 -16.15 11.08
N LEU A 357 14.21 -15.12 11.92
CA LEU A 357 14.13 -15.24 13.39
C LEU A 357 12.79 -15.84 13.84
N ARG A 358 11.66 -15.40 13.28
CA ARG A 358 10.33 -15.93 13.61
C ARG A 358 10.17 -17.39 13.19
N ARG A 359 10.65 -17.76 11.99
CA ARG A 359 10.70 -19.15 11.50
C ARG A 359 11.59 -20.01 12.40
N LYS A 360 12.81 -19.56 12.72
CA LYS A 360 13.70 -20.25 13.68
C LYS A 360 13.04 -20.43 15.05
N LYS A 361 12.33 -19.43 15.57
CA LYS A 361 11.62 -19.59 16.84
C LYS A 361 10.50 -20.62 16.73
N ALA A 362 9.66 -20.56 15.69
CA ALA A 362 8.58 -21.54 15.49
C ALA A 362 9.12 -22.98 15.32
N ILE A 363 10.24 -23.16 14.63
CA ILE A 363 10.93 -24.45 14.51
C ILE A 363 11.46 -24.93 15.86
N ALA A 364 12.07 -24.05 16.67
CA ALA A 364 12.53 -24.41 18.01
C ALA A 364 11.38 -24.71 18.99
N GLU A 365 10.23 -24.05 18.82
CA GLU A 365 9.01 -24.26 19.61
C GLU A 365 8.35 -25.61 19.23
N LEU A 366 8.33 -25.96 17.94
CA LEU A 366 7.90 -27.28 17.43
C LEU A 366 8.85 -28.42 17.83
N ALA A 367 10.17 -28.20 17.77
CA ALA A 367 11.16 -29.18 18.21
C ALA A 367 11.01 -29.47 19.71
N ALA A 368 10.86 -28.42 20.54
CA ALA A 368 10.64 -28.59 21.97
C ALA A 368 9.34 -29.34 22.31
N THR A 369 8.27 -29.21 21.51
CA THR A 369 7.06 -30.03 21.69
C THR A 369 7.31 -31.49 21.30
N LEU A 370 7.99 -31.76 20.18
CA LEU A 370 8.31 -33.12 19.74
C LEU A 370 9.24 -33.85 20.72
N ASP A 371 10.27 -33.15 21.24
CA ASP A 371 11.14 -33.67 22.29
C ASP A 371 10.30 -34.05 23.53
N SER A 372 9.36 -33.20 23.95
CA SER A 372 8.51 -33.45 25.12
C SER A 372 7.48 -34.59 24.94
N GLU A 373 7.01 -34.84 23.73
CA GLU A 373 6.17 -36.02 23.42
C GLU A 373 7.03 -37.29 23.44
N SER A 374 8.27 -37.22 22.95
CA SER A 374 9.21 -38.36 22.97
C SER A 374 9.64 -38.77 24.39
N GLU A 375 9.69 -37.83 25.35
CA GLU A 375 9.92 -38.15 26.76
C GLU A 375 8.69 -38.77 27.45
N GLN A 376 7.47 -38.57 26.94
CA GLN A 376 6.26 -39.19 27.52
C GLN A 376 6.06 -40.65 27.08
N ASP A 377 6.36 -41.00 25.83
CA ASP A 377 6.22 -42.38 25.33
C ASP A 377 7.26 -43.34 25.96
N GLY A 378 8.34 -42.80 26.53
CA GLY A 378 9.35 -43.56 27.27
C GLY A 378 8.89 -44.15 28.62
N HIS A 379 7.69 -43.84 29.12
CA HIS A 379 7.29 -44.14 30.50
C HIS A 379 6.09 -45.09 30.68
N VAL A 380 5.75 -45.90 29.66
CA VAL A 380 4.79 -47.01 29.79
C VAL A 380 5.41 -48.17 30.60
N GLU A 381 5.14 -48.19 31.90
CA GLU A 381 5.63 -49.21 32.83
C GLU A 381 5.01 -50.59 32.53
N LYS A 382 5.85 -51.62 32.42
CA LYS A 382 5.40 -52.99 32.13
C LYS A 382 4.80 -53.65 33.36
N VAL A 383 3.47 -53.71 33.41
CA VAL A 383 2.72 -54.51 34.39
C VAL A 383 2.18 -55.77 33.69
N ASN A 384 2.51 -56.95 34.22
CA ASN A 384 2.00 -58.23 33.73
C ASN A 384 0.52 -58.40 34.11
N MET A 385 -0.25 -59.13 33.29
CA MET A 385 -1.54 -59.68 33.67
C MET A 385 -1.49 -61.20 33.62
N ASP A 386 -1.63 -61.84 34.77
CA ASP A 386 -1.87 -63.28 34.92
C ASP A 386 -3.07 -63.49 35.88
N GLU A 387 -3.92 -64.47 35.54
CA GLU A 387 -4.92 -65.20 36.36
C GLU A 387 -6.00 -64.44 37.18
N ASP A 388 -7.23 -64.49 36.64
CA ASP A 388 -8.49 -64.95 37.26
C ASP A 388 -8.93 -64.52 38.70
N THR A 389 -10.00 -63.70 38.70
CA THR A 389 -11.28 -63.72 39.47
C THR A 389 -11.51 -64.70 40.66
N PRO A 390 -12.47 -64.39 41.59
CA PRO A 390 -13.02 -63.09 42.01
C PRO A 390 -13.27 -63.00 43.56
N ASP A 391 -13.88 -61.90 44.05
CA ASP A 391 -15.28 -61.84 44.56
C ASP A 391 -15.55 -60.85 45.75
N HIS A 392 -16.82 -60.45 45.89
CA HIS A 392 -17.57 -59.96 47.06
C HIS A 392 -17.49 -58.49 47.57
N THR A 393 -18.70 -57.89 47.66
CA THR A 393 -19.21 -56.92 48.68
C THR A 393 -18.68 -55.46 48.75
N SER A 394 -19.44 -54.44 49.19
CA SER A 394 -20.89 -54.08 49.16
C SER A 394 -21.12 -52.73 49.90
N SER A 395 -22.25 -52.03 49.68
CA SER A 395 -22.78 -50.87 50.48
C SER A 395 -21.91 -49.59 50.54
N ASP A 396 -22.40 -48.35 50.71
CA ASP A 396 -23.73 -47.73 50.68
C ASP A 396 -23.56 -46.23 50.28
N SER A 397 -24.51 -45.55 49.60
CA SER A 397 -25.60 -44.69 50.15
C SER A 397 -25.11 -43.56 51.10
N HIS A 398 -25.57 -42.29 51.10
CA HIS A 398 -26.54 -41.43 50.38
C HIS A 398 -25.97 -39.97 50.48
N GLU A 399 -26.37 -38.87 49.81
CA GLU A 399 -27.41 -38.46 48.83
C GLU A 399 -26.93 -37.13 48.13
N GLY A 400 -27.67 -36.35 47.31
CA GLY A 400 -29.05 -36.43 46.82
C GLY A 400 -29.52 -35.15 46.07
N PHE A 401 -30.64 -35.28 45.32
CA PHE A 401 -31.58 -34.25 44.79
C PHE A 401 -31.06 -33.03 43.97
N SER A 402 -31.75 -32.54 42.91
CA SER A 402 -32.85 -33.10 42.10
C SER A 402 -33.25 -32.23 40.89
N ASN A 403 -33.73 -32.88 39.84
CA ASN A 403 -34.72 -32.46 38.82
C ASN A 403 -34.41 -31.28 37.86
N VAL A 404 -34.62 -31.29 36.54
CA VAL A 404 -35.45 -32.06 35.54
C VAL A 404 -36.66 -31.27 34.98
N ALA A 405 -36.89 -31.48 33.67
CA ALA A 405 -37.96 -30.98 32.78
C ALA A 405 -37.86 -29.51 32.30
N GLY A 406 -38.14 -29.20 31.01
CA GLY A 406 -38.27 -30.06 29.82
C GLY A 406 -39.31 -29.58 28.79
N MET A 407 -39.07 -29.91 27.50
CA MET A 407 -40.06 -30.05 26.39
C MET A 407 -40.90 -28.80 25.98
N GLU A 408 -41.41 -28.62 24.76
CA GLU A 408 -41.47 -29.42 23.51
C GLU A 408 -41.72 -28.49 22.29
N LEU A 409 -42.11 -29.05 21.13
CA LEU A 409 -42.68 -28.41 19.91
C LEU A 409 -41.66 -27.74 18.95
N GLU A 410 -41.72 -27.91 17.62
CA GLU A 410 -42.53 -28.85 16.79
C GLU A 410 -41.83 -29.10 15.42
N ILE A 411 -42.32 -30.05 14.62
CA ILE A 411 -41.74 -30.46 13.32
C ILE A 411 -42.79 -30.36 12.22
N GLU A 412 -42.42 -29.82 11.05
CA GLU A 412 -43.03 -30.19 9.76
C GLU A 412 -41.91 -30.57 8.78
N GLU A 413 -42.01 -31.76 8.18
CA GLU A 413 -41.21 -32.23 7.05
C GLU A 413 -42.04 -32.12 5.77
N ASP A 414 -41.42 -31.87 4.61
CA ASP A 414 -42.05 -32.25 3.33
C ASP A 414 -41.02 -32.62 2.24
N ASN A 415 -40.76 -33.93 2.16
CA ASN A 415 -40.37 -34.77 1.02
C ASN A 415 -39.17 -34.48 0.09
N LEU A 416 -38.59 -35.60 -0.39
CA LEU A 416 -37.53 -35.74 -1.39
C LEU A 416 -38.14 -35.72 -2.82
N ASP A 417 -37.34 -35.39 -3.85
CA ASP A 417 -36.71 -36.40 -4.74
C ASP A 417 -35.90 -35.74 -5.91
N ASP A 418 -35.37 -36.58 -6.81
CA ASP A 418 -34.65 -36.30 -8.07
C ASP A 418 -33.19 -35.76 -7.99
N ILE A 419 -32.25 -36.71 -7.88
CA ILE A 419 -30.85 -36.59 -8.33
C ILE A 419 -30.70 -37.34 -9.67
N PRO A 420 -29.88 -36.80 -10.60
CA PRO A 420 -28.93 -37.67 -11.30
C PRO A 420 -27.50 -37.10 -11.27
N ASP A 421 -26.52 -37.98 -11.05
CA ASP A 421 -25.10 -37.63 -10.90
C ASP A 421 -24.40 -37.29 -12.23
N GLU A 422 -23.40 -36.40 -12.18
CA GLU A 422 -22.07 -36.72 -12.74
C GLU A 422 -20.94 -35.80 -12.23
N LEU A 423 -19.73 -36.36 -12.14
CA LEU A 423 -18.43 -35.65 -12.15
C LEU A 423 -18.10 -34.66 -11.00
N ILE A 424 -18.08 -35.17 -9.76
CA ILE A 424 -17.07 -34.71 -8.79
C ILE A 424 -15.79 -35.54 -9.02
N LYS A 425 -14.70 -34.87 -9.43
CA LYS A 425 -13.35 -35.39 -9.20
C LYS A 425 -12.87 -34.87 -7.86
N GLY A 426 -12.50 -35.77 -6.95
CA GLY A 426 -11.86 -35.40 -5.70
C GLY A 426 -10.49 -34.78 -5.96
N GLU A 427 -10.12 -33.79 -5.15
CA GLU A 427 -8.72 -33.47 -4.90
C GLU A 427 -8.19 -34.54 -3.94
N GLU A 428 -7.18 -35.31 -4.35
CA GLU A 428 -6.49 -36.22 -3.44
C GLU A 428 -5.65 -35.37 -2.47
N GLU A 429 -5.98 -35.42 -1.17
CA GLU A 429 -5.12 -34.84 -0.14
C GLU A 429 -3.79 -35.61 -0.13
N LEU A 430 -2.69 -34.94 -0.50
CA LEU A 430 -1.35 -35.54 -0.38
C LEU A 430 -1.11 -35.99 1.06
N SER A 431 -0.60 -37.21 1.24
CA SER A 431 -0.29 -37.69 2.58
C SER A 431 0.88 -36.89 3.18
N LEU A 432 0.96 -36.89 4.51
CA LEU A 432 2.08 -36.26 5.20
C LEU A 432 3.43 -36.91 4.80
N GLU A 433 3.41 -38.21 4.46
CA GLU A 433 4.58 -38.98 4.06
C GLU A 433 5.06 -38.60 2.65
N ASP A 434 4.15 -38.32 1.70
CA ASP A 434 4.49 -37.80 0.37
C ASP A 434 5.18 -36.43 0.47
N LEU A 435 4.62 -35.52 1.27
CA LEU A 435 5.17 -34.18 1.49
C LEU A 435 6.56 -34.22 2.18
N ILE A 436 6.78 -35.15 3.12
CA ILE A 436 8.09 -35.37 3.73
C ILE A 436 9.08 -35.93 2.71
N GLN A 437 8.65 -36.87 1.86
CA GLN A 437 9.52 -37.50 0.86
C GLN A 437 9.92 -36.52 -0.25
N GLU A 438 9.03 -35.62 -0.68
CA GLU A 438 9.36 -34.53 -1.61
C GLU A 438 10.36 -33.53 -1.00
N LEU A 439 10.24 -33.24 0.32
CA LEU A 439 11.17 -32.38 1.06
C LEU A 439 12.56 -33.01 1.24
N GLU A 440 12.65 -34.31 1.56
CA GLU A 440 13.93 -35.03 1.58
C GLU A 440 14.59 -35.07 0.20
N ALA A 441 13.82 -35.37 -0.85
CA ALA A 441 14.33 -35.42 -2.22
C ALA A 441 14.89 -34.06 -2.64
N THR A 442 14.14 -32.98 -2.41
CA THR A 442 14.58 -31.60 -2.66
C THR A 442 15.86 -31.29 -1.89
N THR A 443 15.92 -31.64 -0.60
CA THR A 443 17.09 -31.37 0.25
C THR A 443 18.35 -32.10 -0.24
N ARG A 444 18.25 -33.39 -0.62
CA ARG A 444 19.38 -34.13 -1.21
C ARG A 444 19.91 -33.45 -2.48
N THR A 445 19.04 -32.97 -3.37
CA THR A 445 19.50 -32.26 -4.59
C THR A 445 20.20 -30.92 -4.32
N MET A 446 20.07 -30.35 -3.12
CA MET A 446 20.76 -29.11 -2.71
C MET A 446 22.14 -29.34 -2.09
N ASP A 447 22.41 -30.53 -1.57
CA ASP A 447 23.73 -30.89 -1.01
C ASP A 447 24.62 -31.61 -2.04
N ASP A 448 24.06 -32.40 -2.97
CA ASP A 448 24.81 -32.90 -4.15
C ASP A 448 25.32 -31.76 -5.07
N ASN A 449 24.83 -30.53 -4.90
CA ASN A 449 25.34 -29.32 -5.55
C ASN A 449 26.44 -28.60 -4.73
N LYS A 450 27.01 -29.22 -3.69
CA LYS A 450 28.08 -28.64 -2.86
C LYS A 450 29.26 -29.60 -2.63
N GLU A 451 30.15 -29.56 -3.62
CA GLU A 451 31.62 -29.66 -3.56
C GLU A 451 32.23 -30.77 -4.44
N PRO A 452 33.42 -30.53 -5.03
CA PRO A 452 34.23 -29.30 -5.02
C PRO A 452 34.21 -28.50 -6.35
#